data_AF-A0A917KIN3-F1
#
_entry.id   AF-A0A917KIN3-F1
#
_cell.length_a   1.000
_cell.length_b   1.000
_cell.length_c   1.000
_cell.angle_alpha   90.00
_cell.angle_beta   90.00
_cell.angle_gamma   90.00
#
_symmetry.space_group_name_H-M   'P 1'
#
loop_
_entity.id
_entity.type
_entity.pdbx_description
1 polymer ?
#
loop_
_entity_poly.entity_id
_entity_poly.type
_entity_poly.pdbx_seq_one_letter_code
_entity_poly.pdbx_strand_id
1 'polypeptide(L)'
;MSFMDDLAALANEALGSQGSNLAEAGTILSKATSLPKLLAAKEEATRWSRAVSFAFTDDLTADDANAVALASRNEGPADALRHCFLASMLARDLGYTDALEVLVAHEMNAAWGSPASQMDLFNNAVGLEIGTRSKAASDLDLQVATMDAFLQGRLRVLDHANGDRLVPTRSLTFGR
;
A
#
# COMPACT_ATOMS: atom_id res chain seq x y z
N MET A 1 1.23 0.01 16.02
CA MET A 1 0.56 -1.30 15.83
C MET A 1 0.98 -1.82 14.46
N SER A 2 1.24 -3.11 14.28
CA SER A 2 1.64 -3.63 12.96
C SER A 2 0.40 -3.95 12.11
N PHE A 3 0.49 -3.88 10.78
CA PHE A 3 -0.59 -4.29 9.87
C PHE A 3 -1.14 -5.71 10.15
N MET A 4 -0.34 -6.62 10.74
CA MET A 4 -0.83 -7.95 11.14
C MET A 4 -1.75 -7.87 12.36
N ASP A 5 -1.49 -6.94 13.28
CA ASP A 5 -2.35 -6.70 14.43
C ASP A 5 -3.69 -6.07 13.99
N ASP A 6 -3.67 -5.20 12.97
CA ASP A 6 -4.88 -4.61 12.37
C ASP A 6 -5.71 -5.65 11.64
N LEU A 7 -5.07 -6.55 10.87
CA LEU A 7 -5.74 -7.66 10.21
C LEU A 7 -6.29 -8.68 11.20
N ALA A 8 -5.54 -8.96 12.26
CA ALA A 8 -6.00 -9.82 13.35
C ALA A 8 -7.17 -9.15 14.10
N ALA A 9 -7.17 -7.82 14.27
CA ALA A 9 -8.28 -7.08 14.85
C ALA A 9 -9.52 -7.12 13.95
N LEU A 10 -9.39 -6.88 12.64
CA LEU A 10 -10.48 -7.02 11.66
C LEU A 10 -11.02 -8.45 11.61
N ALA A 11 -10.12 -9.46 11.67
CA ALA A 11 -10.50 -10.86 11.71
C ALA A 11 -11.19 -11.24 13.03
N ASN A 12 -10.72 -10.71 14.17
CA ASN A 12 -11.31 -10.94 15.49
C ASN A 12 -12.65 -10.20 15.65
N GLU A 13 -12.82 -9.02 15.06
CA GLU A 13 -14.10 -8.30 15.02
C GLU A 13 -15.11 -9.05 14.17
N ALA A 14 -14.69 -9.60 13.02
CA ALA A 14 -15.51 -10.49 12.20
C ALA A 14 -15.87 -11.79 12.96
N LEU A 15 -14.93 -12.44 13.65
CA LEU A 15 -15.20 -13.68 14.38
C LEU A 15 -15.94 -13.46 15.71
N GLY A 16 -15.83 -12.25 16.29
CA GLY A 16 -16.39 -11.87 17.58
C GLY A 16 -17.84 -11.37 17.53
N SER A 17 -18.36 -11.00 16.36
CA SER A 17 -19.79 -10.73 16.19
C SER A 17 -20.57 -12.06 16.18
N GLN A 18 -20.90 -12.59 17.36
CA GLN A 18 -21.91 -13.64 17.50
C GLN A 18 -23.29 -13.06 17.22
N GLY A 19 -23.62 -12.94 15.94
CA GLY A 19 -24.87 -12.39 15.46
C GLY A 19 -25.70 -13.45 14.73
N SER A 20 -26.95 -13.62 15.15
CA SER A 20 -27.92 -14.63 14.70
C SER A 20 -28.56 -14.32 13.33
N ASN A 21 -27.86 -13.60 12.45
CA ASN A 21 -28.36 -13.14 11.14
C ASN A 21 -27.47 -13.63 9.98
N LEU A 22 -28.11 -14.16 8.92
CA LEU A 22 -27.48 -14.61 7.66
C LEU A 22 -26.61 -13.53 6.99
N ALA A 23 -26.96 -12.25 7.13
CA ALA A 23 -26.18 -11.14 6.55
C ALA A 23 -24.83 -10.94 7.27
N GLU A 24 -24.83 -11.06 8.60
CA GLU A 24 -23.61 -10.99 9.40
C GLU A 24 -22.73 -12.22 9.14
N ALA A 25 -23.32 -13.42 9.13
CA ALA A 25 -22.60 -14.65 8.74
C ALA A 25 -21.97 -14.56 7.34
N GLY A 26 -22.66 -13.95 6.37
CA GLY A 26 -22.13 -13.70 5.02
C GLY A 26 -20.94 -12.73 5.02
N THR A 27 -21.00 -11.70 5.86
CA THR A 27 -19.91 -10.71 6.03
C THR A 27 -18.68 -11.36 6.67
N ILE A 28 -18.86 -12.16 7.72
CA ILE A 28 -17.80 -12.89 8.40
C ILE A 28 -17.14 -13.91 7.47
N LEU A 29 -17.94 -14.65 6.70
CA LEU A 29 -17.43 -15.63 5.74
C LEU A 29 -16.65 -14.94 4.61
N SER A 30 -17.14 -13.81 4.09
CA SER A 30 -16.43 -13.03 3.07
C SER A 30 -15.06 -12.56 3.57
N LYS A 31 -15.01 -12.00 4.79
CA LYS A 31 -13.76 -11.52 5.44
C LYS A 31 -12.79 -12.66 5.77
N ALA A 32 -13.29 -13.82 6.20
CA ALA A 32 -12.48 -15.01 6.45
C ALA A 32 -11.89 -15.58 5.14
N THR A 33 -12.66 -15.57 4.05
CA THR A 33 -12.17 -16.01 2.72
C THR A 33 -11.20 -15.02 2.06
N SER A 34 -11.26 -13.74 2.41
CA SER A 34 -10.32 -12.73 1.89
C SER A 34 -8.97 -12.73 2.62
N LEU A 35 -8.90 -13.23 3.86
CA LEU A 35 -7.68 -13.18 4.68
C LEU A 35 -6.42 -13.75 3.97
N PRO A 36 -6.45 -14.95 3.34
CA PRO A 36 -5.29 -15.44 2.60
C PRO A 36 -4.86 -14.53 1.45
N LYS A 37 -5.83 -13.91 0.74
CA LYS A 37 -5.56 -12.96 -0.34
C LYS A 37 -4.92 -11.68 0.19
N LEU A 38 -5.40 -11.17 1.32
CA LEU A 38 -4.82 -10.00 1.99
C LEU A 38 -3.35 -10.25 2.37
N LEU A 39 -3.06 -11.42 2.96
CA LEU A 39 -1.70 -11.80 3.36
C LEU A 39 -0.77 -11.93 2.16
N ALA A 40 -1.21 -12.64 1.11
CA ALA A 40 -0.43 -12.78 -0.12
C ALA A 40 -0.16 -11.43 -0.80
N ALA A 41 -1.18 -10.56 -0.93
CA ALA A 41 -1.02 -9.24 -1.52
C ALA A 41 -0.02 -8.38 -0.72
N LYS A 42 -0.09 -8.43 0.62
CA LYS A 42 0.85 -7.71 1.49
C LYS A 42 2.28 -8.23 1.33
N GLU A 43 2.46 -9.54 1.35
CA GLU A 43 3.78 -10.17 1.19
C GLU A 43 4.40 -9.79 -0.16
N GLU A 44 3.62 -9.87 -1.23
CA GLU A 44 4.07 -9.56 -2.59
C GLU A 44 4.38 -8.06 -2.74
N ALA A 45 3.52 -7.16 -2.24
CA ALA A 45 3.80 -5.72 -2.26
C ALA A 45 5.08 -5.37 -1.49
N THR A 46 5.30 -6.01 -0.33
CA THR A 46 6.50 -5.81 0.49
C THR A 46 7.76 -6.35 -0.20
N ARG A 47 7.65 -7.52 -0.85
CA ARG A 47 8.75 -8.12 -1.60
C ARG A 47 9.17 -7.23 -2.76
N TRP A 48 8.20 -6.76 -3.54
CA TRP A 48 8.43 -5.88 -4.67
C TRP A 48 8.99 -4.52 -4.23
N SER A 49 8.42 -3.90 -3.20
CA SER A 49 8.91 -2.61 -2.69
C SER A 49 10.36 -2.66 -2.21
N ARG A 50 10.76 -3.76 -1.56
CA ARG A 50 12.16 -3.98 -1.17
C ARG A 50 13.09 -4.03 -2.37
N ALA A 51 12.70 -4.71 -3.45
CA ALA A 51 13.51 -4.77 -4.66
C ALA A 51 13.68 -3.38 -5.30
N VAL A 52 12.58 -2.63 -5.47
CA VAL A 52 12.63 -1.28 -6.06
C VAL A 52 13.27 -0.24 -5.13
N SER A 53 13.40 -0.50 -3.83
CA SER A 53 14.10 0.43 -2.92
C SER A 53 15.59 0.61 -3.25
N PHE A 54 16.17 -0.33 -4.00
CA PHE A 54 17.54 -0.25 -4.53
C PHE A 54 17.58 0.22 -5.99
N ALA A 55 16.44 0.54 -6.61
CA ALA A 55 16.46 1.17 -7.91
C ALA A 55 17.22 2.49 -7.75
N PHE A 56 18.23 2.72 -8.60
CA PHE A 56 19.09 3.92 -8.60
C PHE A 56 20.19 3.95 -7.53
N THR A 57 20.62 2.82 -6.97
CA THR A 57 21.77 2.75 -6.06
C THR A 57 23.03 2.14 -6.68
N ASP A 58 23.08 1.98 -8.01
CA ASP A 58 24.14 1.21 -8.69
C ASP A 58 25.56 1.76 -8.47
N ASP A 59 25.68 3.08 -8.33
CA ASP A 59 26.96 3.77 -8.13
C ASP A 59 27.32 4.01 -6.66
N LEU A 60 26.49 3.52 -5.72
CA LEU A 60 26.67 3.74 -4.29
C LEU A 60 27.48 2.62 -3.63
N THR A 61 28.11 2.95 -2.49
CA THR A 61 28.63 1.91 -1.60
C THR A 61 27.48 1.09 -1.01
N ALA A 62 27.76 -0.12 -0.51
CA ALA A 62 26.72 -0.95 0.09
C ALA A 62 26.02 -0.26 1.28
N ASP A 63 26.76 0.49 2.09
CA ASP A 63 26.21 1.21 3.24
C ASP A 63 25.33 2.38 2.81
N ASP A 64 25.77 3.16 1.81
CA ASP A 64 24.98 4.26 1.25
C ASP A 64 23.73 3.75 0.53
N ALA A 65 23.87 2.67 -0.25
CA ALA A 65 22.75 2.01 -0.90
C ALA A 65 21.71 1.56 0.13
N ASN A 66 22.14 0.95 1.24
CA ASN A 66 21.24 0.54 2.32
C ASN A 66 20.53 1.73 2.98
N ALA A 67 21.23 2.85 3.20
CA ALA A 67 20.65 4.06 3.76
C ALA A 67 19.58 4.66 2.83
N VAL A 68 19.88 4.77 1.54
CA VAL A 68 18.92 5.22 0.51
C VAL A 68 17.72 4.29 0.43
N ALA A 69 17.94 2.97 0.41
CA ALA A 69 16.87 1.99 0.37
C ALA A 69 15.98 2.06 1.62
N LEU A 70 16.56 2.32 2.81
CA LEU A 70 15.78 2.49 4.04
C LEU A 70 14.90 3.73 3.98
N ALA A 71 15.45 4.87 3.55
CA ALA A 71 14.69 6.10 3.37
C ALA A 71 13.60 5.92 2.29
N SER A 72 13.88 5.19 1.21
CA SER A 72 12.89 4.92 0.16
C SER A 72 11.70 4.10 0.66
N ARG A 73 11.91 3.21 1.63
CA ARG A 73 10.87 2.32 2.20
C ARG A 73 10.00 2.97 3.26
N ASN A 74 10.38 4.13 3.80
CA ASN A 74 9.62 4.85 4.81
C ASN A 74 9.31 6.24 4.25
N GLU A 75 8.08 6.46 3.80
CA GLU A 75 7.60 7.76 3.31
C GLU A 75 8.24 8.23 1.97
N GLY A 76 9.10 7.39 1.40
CA GLY A 76 9.80 7.59 0.14
C GLY A 76 9.22 6.82 -1.06
N PRO A 77 9.98 6.73 -2.17
CA PRO A 77 9.51 6.15 -3.42
C PRO A 77 9.01 4.70 -3.33
N ALA A 78 9.78 3.82 -2.69
CA ALA A 78 9.41 2.42 -2.55
C ALA A 78 8.17 2.25 -1.69
N ASP A 79 7.97 3.14 -0.71
CA ASP A 79 6.79 3.14 0.13
C ASP A 79 5.53 3.54 -0.64
N ALA A 80 5.61 4.63 -1.42
CA ALA A 80 4.53 5.06 -2.30
C ALA A 80 4.12 3.97 -3.30
N LEU A 81 5.10 3.30 -3.92
CA LEU A 81 4.89 2.16 -4.81
C LEU A 81 4.23 0.99 -4.07
N ARG A 82 4.69 0.66 -2.85
CA ARG A 82 4.13 -0.41 -2.00
C ARG A 82 2.64 -0.19 -1.74
N HIS A 83 2.26 1.01 -1.32
CA HIS A 83 0.88 1.37 -1.01
C HIS A 83 -0.01 1.32 -2.26
N CYS A 84 0.41 1.93 -3.36
CA CYS A 84 -0.34 1.89 -4.62
C CYS A 84 -0.50 0.45 -5.15
N PHE A 85 0.55 -0.36 -5.13
CA PHE A 85 0.48 -1.73 -5.65
C PHE A 85 -0.37 -2.63 -4.75
N LEU A 86 -0.22 -2.54 -3.42
CA LEU A 86 -1.09 -3.24 -2.48
C LEU A 86 -2.55 -2.90 -2.73
N ALA A 87 -2.90 -1.61 -2.78
CA ALA A 87 -4.27 -1.18 -3.02
C ALA A 87 -4.82 -1.65 -4.38
N SER A 88 -3.95 -1.73 -5.40
CA SER A 88 -4.31 -2.26 -6.72
C SER A 88 -4.67 -3.75 -6.67
N MET A 89 -3.87 -4.57 -5.98
CA MET A 89 -4.16 -6.00 -5.81
C MET A 89 -5.47 -6.20 -5.04
N LEU A 90 -5.65 -5.47 -3.93
CA LEU A 90 -6.86 -5.55 -3.12
C LEU A 90 -8.10 -5.16 -3.92
N ALA A 91 -8.06 -4.04 -4.65
CA ALA A 91 -9.18 -3.60 -5.46
C ALA A 91 -9.48 -4.55 -6.62
N ARG A 92 -8.47 -5.20 -7.21
CA ARG A 92 -8.67 -6.25 -8.23
C ARG A 92 -9.42 -7.44 -7.62
N ASP A 93 -8.91 -7.96 -6.50
CA ASP A 93 -9.28 -9.27 -5.95
C ASP A 93 -10.51 -9.28 -5.05
N LEU A 94 -10.79 -8.15 -4.39
CA LEU A 94 -11.92 -7.98 -3.47
C LEU A 94 -12.97 -7.02 -4.03
N GLY A 95 -12.56 -6.07 -4.86
CA GLY A 95 -13.40 -4.95 -5.27
C GLY A 95 -13.11 -3.69 -4.47
N TYR A 96 -13.63 -2.57 -4.96
CA TYR A 96 -13.27 -1.24 -4.45
C TYR A 96 -13.67 -1.05 -2.98
N THR A 97 -14.89 -1.39 -2.62
CA THR A 97 -15.44 -1.16 -1.27
C THR A 97 -14.66 -1.92 -0.20
N ASP A 98 -14.51 -3.23 -0.37
CA ASP A 98 -13.82 -4.09 0.58
C ASP A 98 -12.32 -3.72 0.69
N ALA A 99 -11.69 -3.36 -0.43
CA ALA A 99 -10.30 -2.89 -0.43
C ALA A 99 -10.16 -1.56 0.32
N LEU A 100 -11.08 -0.62 0.12
CA LEU A 100 -11.07 0.68 0.80
C LEU A 100 -11.23 0.52 2.31
N GLU A 101 -12.14 -0.35 2.77
CA GLU A 101 -12.33 -0.63 4.20
C GLU A 101 -11.05 -1.13 4.86
N VAL A 102 -10.36 -2.09 4.24
CA VAL A 102 -9.09 -2.63 4.75
C VAL A 102 -8.00 -1.56 4.80
N LEU A 103 -7.87 -0.77 3.74
CA LEU A 103 -6.83 0.26 3.65
C LEU A 103 -7.06 1.39 4.64
N VAL A 104 -8.30 1.89 4.78
CA VAL A 104 -8.61 2.98 5.72
C VAL A 104 -8.45 2.53 7.17
N ALA A 105 -8.86 1.29 7.51
CA ALA A 105 -8.68 0.75 8.85
C ALA A 105 -7.20 0.71 9.26
N HIS A 106 -6.31 0.39 8.33
CA HIS A 106 -4.86 0.41 8.56
C HIS A 106 -4.35 1.83 8.89
N GLU A 107 -4.80 2.83 8.15
CA GLU A 107 -4.37 4.22 8.35
C GLU A 107 -4.93 4.84 9.64
N MET A 108 -6.13 4.43 10.07
CA MET A 108 -6.73 4.87 11.33
C MET A 108 -5.92 4.43 12.57
N ASN A 109 -5.25 3.29 12.49
CA ASN A 109 -4.47 2.73 13.61
C ASN A 109 -3.01 3.19 13.66
N ALA A 110 -2.46 3.68 12.53
CA ALA A 110 -1.04 4.00 12.42
C ALA A 110 -0.70 5.42 12.96
N ALA A 111 -1.43 6.46 12.51
CA ALA A 111 -1.29 7.84 12.98
C ALA A 111 -2.25 8.76 12.19
N TRP A 112 -3.56 8.55 12.33
CA TRP A 112 -4.57 9.29 11.56
C TRP A 112 -4.33 10.80 11.54
N GLY A 113 -4.21 11.37 10.34
CA GLY A 113 -4.04 12.81 10.12
C GLY A 113 -2.58 13.27 10.01
N SER A 114 -1.60 12.40 10.27
CA SER A 114 -0.18 12.68 10.00
C SER A 114 0.09 12.85 8.49
N PRO A 115 1.13 13.60 8.09
CA PRO A 115 1.55 13.68 6.70
C PRO A 115 1.79 12.30 6.05
N ALA A 116 2.37 11.35 6.80
CA ALA A 116 2.58 9.98 6.36
C ALA A 116 1.26 9.28 6.01
N SER A 117 0.28 9.29 6.93
CA SER A 117 -1.04 8.71 6.66
C SER A 117 -1.75 9.37 5.48
N GLN A 118 -1.55 10.69 5.26
CA GLN A 118 -2.12 11.38 4.11
C GLN A 118 -1.46 10.94 2.80
N MET A 119 -0.16 10.71 2.80
CA MET A 119 0.59 10.17 1.66
C MET A 119 0.09 8.75 1.33
N ASP A 120 -0.05 7.90 2.34
CA ASP A 120 -0.52 6.53 2.18
C ASP A 120 -1.95 6.49 1.66
N LEU A 121 -2.88 7.26 2.23
CA LEU A 121 -4.25 7.40 1.72
C LEU A 121 -4.30 7.86 0.27
N PHE A 122 -3.45 8.83 -0.11
CA PHE A 122 -3.38 9.31 -1.48
C PHE A 122 -2.91 8.21 -2.44
N ASN A 123 -1.82 7.52 -2.10
CA ASN A 123 -1.26 6.46 -2.93
C ASN A 123 -2.19 5.24 -3.01
N ASN A 124 -2.86 4.90 -1.92
CA ASN A 124 -3.90 3.89 -1.86
C ASN A 124 -5.05 4.23 -2.83
N ALA A 125 -5.51 5.48 -2.88
CA ALA A 125 -6.58 5.90 -3.78
C ALA A 125 -6.22 5.71 -5.27
N VAL A 126 -4.97 6.01 -5.64
CA VAL A 126 -4.48 5.74 -7.01
C VAL A 126 -4.46 4.24 -7.29
N GLY A 127 -4.00 3.43 -6.34
CA GLY A 127 -4.01 1.97 -6.47
C GLY A 127 -5.42 1.38 -6.61
N LEU A 128 -6.38 1.87 -5.81
CA LEU A 128 -7.79 1.47 -5.90
C LEU A 128 -8.35 1.72 -7.31
N GLU A 129 -8.03 2.86 -7.92
CA GLU A 129 -8.42 3.18 -9.30
C GLU A 129 -7.83 2.17 -10.30
N ILE A 130 -6.53 1.88 -10.20
CA ILE A 130 -5.81 0.95 -11.07
C ILE A 130 -6.42 -0.46 -10.97
N GLY A 131 -6.54 -0.99 -9.75
CA GLY A 131 -7.03 -2.34 -9.51
C GLY A 131 -8.48 -2.54 -9.93
N THR A 132 -9.34 -1.52 -9.73
CA THR A 132 -10.76 -1.60 -10.10
C THR A 132 -10.95 -1.73 -11.61
N ARG A 133 -10.10 -1.08 -12.42
CA ARG A 133 -10.15 -1.15 -13.89
C ARG A 133 -9.46 -2.39 -14.46
N SER A 134 -8.72 -3.13 -13.64
CA SER A 134 -7.77 -4.16 -14.08
C SER A 134 -8.13 -5.56 -13.56
N LYS A 135 -9.41 -5.93 -13.64
CA LYS A 135 -9.94 -7.17 -13.03
C LYS A 135 -9.30 -8.47 -13.53
N ALA A 136 -8.78 -8.49 -14.76
CA ALA A 136 -8.11 -9.64 -15.36
C ALA A 136 -6.57 -9.50 -15.40
N ALA A 137 -6.03 -8.45 -14.79
CA ALA A 137 -4.60 -8.14 -14.83
C ALA A 137 -3.80 -9.07 -13.89
N SER A 138 -2.63 -9.49 -14.35
CA SER A 138 -1.66 -10.18 -13.50
C SER A 138 -1.03 -9.23 -12.48
N ASP A 139 -0.35 -9.78 -11.48
CA ASP A 139 0.42 -8.95 -10.52
C ASP A 139 1.49 -8.13 -11.24
N LEU A 140 2.10 -8.67 -12.30
CA LEU A 140 3.07 -7.95 -13.13
C LEU A 140 2.44 -6.75 -13.85
N ASP A 141 1.23 -6.92 -14.41
CA ASP A 141 0.51 -5.82 -15.06
C ASP A 141 0.20 -4.70 -14.06
N LEU A 142 -0.17 -5.05 -12.82
CA LEU A 142 -0.41 -4.09 -11.74
C LEU A 142 0.88 -3.40 -11.27
N GLN A 143 2.02 -4.11 -11.22
CA GLN A 143 3.34 -3.52 -10.95
C GLN A 143 3.71 -2.51 -12.03
N VAL A 144 3.51 -2.86 -13.31
CA VAL A 144 3.77 -1.95 -14.45
C VAL A 144 2.88 -0.71 -14.37
N ALA A 145 1.58 -0.87 -14.13
CA ALA A 145 0.64 0.25 -14.00
C ALA A 145 0.98 1.14 -12.79
N THR A 146 1.41 0.55 -11.68
CA THR A 146 1.85 1.28 -10.49
C THR A 146 3.13 2.08 -10.76
N MET A 147 4.09 1.47 -11.46
CA MET A 147 5.32 2.16 -11.87
C MET A 147 5.04 3.30 -12.86
N ASP A 148 4.11 3.10 -13.81
CA ASP A 148 3.69 4.16 -14.73
C ASP A 148 3.05 5.34 -13.97
N ALA A 149 2.17 5.08 -13.00
CA ALA A 149 1.61 6.11 -12.13
C ALA A 149 2.70 6.85 -11.33
N PHE A 150 3.70 6.13 -10.83
CA PHE A 150 4.86 6.71 -10.15
C PHE A 150 5.65 7.64 -11.08
N LEU A 151 6.02 7.19 -12.27
CA LEU A 151 6.81 7.96 -13.24
C LEU A 151 6.07 9.20 -13.77
N GLN A 152 4.75 9.14 -13.87
CA GLN A 152 3.90 10.28 -14.26
C GLN A 152 3.72 11.33 -13.14
N GLY A 153 4.22 11.06 -11.93
CA GLY A 153 4.02 11.94 -10.79
C GLY A 153 2.62 11.87 -10.20
N ARG A 154 1.89 10.76 -10.42
CA ARG A 154 0.57 10.54 -9.84
C ARG A 154 0.64 10.08 -8.40
N LEU A 155 1.78 9.59 -7.93
CA LEU A 155 1.99 9.21 -6.53
C LEU A 155 2.60 10.36 -5.73
N ARG A 156 2.54 10.24 -4.41
CA ARG A 156 3.07 11.20 -3.43
C ARG A 156 4.12 10.56 -2.55
N VAL A 157 5.07 11.39 -2.13
CA VAL A 157 6.12 11.09 -1.15
C VAL A 157 6.22 12.27 -0.19
N LEU A 158 6.81 12.05 0.99
CA LEU A 158 7.13 13.14 1.90
C LEU A 158 8.47 13.78 1.56
N ASP A 159 8.47 15.11 1.51
CA ASP A 159 9.66 15.92 1.42
C ASP A 159 10.06 16.40 2.83
N HIS A 160 10.87 15.59 3.50
CA HIS A 160 11.38 15.89 4.85
C HIS A 160 12.29 17.13 4.88
N ALA A 161 12.94 17.47 3.75
CA ALA A 161 13.77 18.66 3.68
C ALA A 161 12.94 19.95 3.71
N ASN A 162 11.66 19.87 3.32
CA ASN A 162 10.73 21.01 3.24
C ASN A 162 9.52 20.85 4.16
N GLY A 163 9.74 20.34 5.37
CA GLY A 163 8.74 20.30 6.45
C GLY A 163 7.64 19.26 6.24
N ASP A 164 8.02 18.05 5.81
CA ASP A 164 7.15 16.89 5.60
C ASP A 164 6.00 17.17 4.62
N ARG A 165 6.28 17.96 3.58
CA ARG A 165 5.30 18.31 2.57
C ARG A 165 5.06 17.12 1.63
N LEU A 166 3.80 16.84 1.33
CA LEU A 166 3.45 15.90 0.26
C LEU A 166 3.82 16.49 -1.11
N VAL A 167 4.73 15.84 -1.81
CA VAL A 167 5.16 16.24 -3.16
C VAL A 167 4.87 15.13 -4.18
N PRO A 168 4.61 15.47 -5.45
CA PRO A 168 4.54 14.46 -6.51
C PRO A 168 5.85 13.68 -6.62
N THR A 169 5.80 12.40 -6.97
CA THR A 169 7.01 11.60 -7.21
C THR A 169 7.92 12.15 -8.32
N ARG A 170 7.37 12.88 -9.31
CA ARG A 170 8.18 13.60 -10.32
C ARG A 170 8.99 14.77 -9.77
N SER A 171 8.68 15.25 -8.55
CA SER A 171 9.42 16.32 -7.88
C SER A 171 10.66 15.82 -7.15
N LEU A 172 10.86 14.50 -7.10
CA LEU A 172 12.08 13.90 -6.59
C LEU A 172 13.24 14.26 -7.51
N THR A 173 14.06 15.22 -7.09
CA THR A 173 15.41 15.34 -7.60
C THR A 173 16.23 14.23 -6.96
N PHE A 174 16.47 13.15 -7.71
CA PHE A 174 17.56 12.24 -7.38
C PHE A 174 18.84 13.07 -7.46
N GLY A 175 19.41 13.41 -6.30
CA GLY A 175 20.65 14.18 -6.23
C GLY A 175 21.71 13.49 -7.10
N ARG A 176 22.28 14.23 -8.04
CA ARG A 176 23.52 13.87 -8.71
C ARG A 176 24.71 14.22 -7.83
#